data_AF-A0AAE4YWT7-F1
#
_entry.id   AF-A0AAE4YWT7-F1
#
_cell.length_a   1.000
_cell.length_b   1.000
_cell.length_c   1.000
_cell.angle_alpha   90.00
_cell.angle_beta   90.00
_cell.angle_gamma   90.00
#
_symmetry.space_group_name_H-M   'P 1'
#
loop_
_entity.id
_entity.type
_entity.pdbx_description
1 polymer ?
#
loop_
_entity_poly.entity_id
_entity_poly.type
_entity_poly.pdbx_seq_one_letter_code
_entity_poly.pdbx_strand_id
1 'polypeptide(L)'
;MKHELPPFRMTVEGGRLAPADAFTAERLDSYRNGSAILMQPVTDPMSKRRKQYFAILSLVIRDCPSPWRRVTDASNALKEALGVVEHGHTVAGVPTRYLRSLNDLSEPEFEVFFDDAMMMLHRVTGVDPLTLRKEAADTGDDPEQEPPASAPHSPAGADSGGQRPQAAAVDPSKVEAVDKYLQYAGDETLTADRRLDGLLSVNLAWLDRLPDEPAFLSACRDTAEKLIKGEVTKKAAKSYLLALAAKEGKGNTDGE
;
A
#
# COMPACT_ATOMS: atom_id res chain seq x y z
N MET A 1 -7.01 19.71 -16.77
CA MET A 1 -6.05 18.60 -16.89
C MET A 1 -4.72 19.21 -17.30
N LYS A 2 -3.58 18.82 -16.71
CA LYS A 2 -2.26 19.30 -17.17
C LYS A 2 -1.91 18.51 -18.44
N HIS A 3 -1.55 19.20 -19.52
CA HIS A 3 -1.06 18.56 -20.74
C HIS A 3 0.37 18.07 -20.49
N GLU A 4 0.50 16.86 -19.96
CA GLU A 4 1.79 16.19 -19.86
C GLU A 4 2.21 15.75 -21.26
N LEU A 5 3.27 16.38 -21.78
CA LEU A 5 3.82 16.02 -23.08
C LEU A 5 4.36 14.59 -23.02
N PRO A 6 4.13 13.75 -24.05
CA PRO A 6 4.55 12.35 -24.04
C PRO A 6 6.08 12.23 -23.84
N PRO A 7 6.58 11.10 -23.30
CA PRO A 7 8.02 10.90 -23.13
C PRO A 7 8.74 10.87 -24.47
N PHE A 8 9.98 11.37 -24.51
CA PHE A 8 10.86 11.22 -25.67
C PHE A 8 11.17 9.74 -25.92
N ARG A 9 11.11 9.31 -27.18
CA ARG A 9 11.52 7.96 -27.59
C ARG A 9 12.86 8.07 -28.29
N MET A 10 13.88 7.40 -27.76
CA MET A 10 15.24 7.43 -28.30
C MET A 10 15.72 6.00 -28.60
N THR A 11 16.34 5.79 -29.76
CA THR A 11 17.08 4.57 -30.13
C THR A 11 18.58 4.78 -29.90
N VAL A 12 19.32 3.68 -29.70
CA VAL A 12 20.80 3.73 -29.65
C VAL A 12 21.33 3.39 -31.04
N GLU A 13 21.88 4.39 -31.74
CA GLU A 13 22.48 4.25 -33.06
C GLU A 13 23.95 4.67 -33.02
N GLY A 14 24.85 3.77 -33.42
CA GLY A 14 26.30 4.06 -33.46
C GLY A 14 26.91 4.50 -32.12
N GLY A 15 26.33 4.09 -30.99
CA GLY A 15 26.77 4.52 -29.65
C GLY A 15 26.28 5.92 -29.24
N ARG A 16 25.29 6.49 -29.95
CA ARG A 16 24.62 7.76 -29.62
C ARG A 16 23.12 7.53 -29.48
N LEU A 17 22.45 8.42 -28.76
CA LEU A 17 20.98 8.45 -28.73
C LEU A 17 20.47 9.23 -29.94
N ALA A 18 19.68 8.57 -30.78
CA ALA A 18 18.94 9.16 -31.89
C ALA A 18 17.44 9.20 -31.56
N PRO A 19 16.65 10.14 -32.11
CA PRO A 19 15.20 10.11 -31.96
C PRO A 19 14.61 8.89 -32.68
N ALA A 20 13.74 8.15 -32.00
CA ALA A 20 13.11 6.95 -32.54
C ALA A 20 11.98 7.24 -33.54
N ASP A 21 11.48 8.49 -33.54
CA ASP A 21 10.33 8.92 -34.32
C ASP A 21 10.42 10.42 -34.68
N ALA A 22 9.73 10.82 -35.74
CA ALA A 22 9.77 12.19 -36.27
C ALA A 22 9.27 13.25 -35.27
N PHE A 23 8.30 12.93 -34.41
CA PHE A 23 7.79 13.86 -33.41
C PHE A 23 8.81 14.09 -32.28
N THR A 24 9.51 13.05 -31.84
CA THR A 24 10.68 13.19 -30.94
C THR A 24 11.77 14.04 -31.61
N ALA A 25 12.04 13.86 -32.90
CA ALA A 25 13.04 14.65 -33.64
C ALA A 25 12.69 16.16 -33.69
N GLU A 26 11.49 16.51 -34.20
CA GLU A 26 11.01 17.90 -34.24
C GLU A 26 11.01 18.56 -32.85
N ARG A 27 10.66 17.79 -31.82
CA ARG A 27 10.66 18.29 -30.44
C ARG A 27 12.07 18.50 -29.91
N LEU A 28 13.06 17.68 -30.26
CA LEU A 28 14.47 17.92 -29.90
C LEU A 28 15.00 19.19 -30.58
N ASP A 29 14.67 19.42 -31.86
CA ASP A 29 15.03 20.63 -32.60
C ASP A 29 14.44 21.92 -32.01
N SER A 30 13.36 21.82 -31.23
CA SER A 30 12.79 22.96 -30.49
C SER A 30 13.62 23.43 -29.30
N TYR A 31 14.58 22.63 -28.82
CA TYR A 31 15.47 23.02 -27.72
C TYR A 31 16.67 23.83 -28.24
N ARG A 32 17.19 24.71 -27.38
CA ARG A 32 18.37 25.50 -27.73
C ARG A 32 19.60 24.58 -27.82
N ASN A 33 20.35 24.69 -28.92
CA ASN A 33 21.65 24.02 -29.06
C ASN A 33 22.54 24.28 -27.82
N GLY A 34 23.00 23.20 -27.18
CA GLY A 34 23.77 23.23 -25.93
C GLY A 34 22.95 23.06 -24.64
N SER A 35 21.61 22.97 -24.71
CA SER A 35 20.78 22.61 -23.55
C SER A 35 21.02 21.16 -23.11
N ALA A 36 21.28 20.96 -21.82
CA ALA A 36 21.32 19.63 -21.21
C ALA A 36 19.89 19.16 -20.89
N ILE A 37 19.53 17.95 -21.32
CA ILE A 37 18.25 17.30 -21.02
C ILE A 37 18.55 16.07 -20.16
N LEU A 38 17.90 15.97 -18.99
CA LEU A 38 17.96 14.76 -18.17
C LEU A 38 17.08 13.68 -18.81
N MET A 39 17.70 12.61 -19.31
CA MET A 39 16.99 11.44 -19.82
C MET A 39 17.19 10.26 -18.86
N GLN A 40 16.10 9.62 -18.47
CA GLN A 40 16.12 8.39 -17.70
C GLN A 40 15.80 7.22 -18.64
N PRO A 41 16.65 6.19 -18.74
CA PRO A 41 16.33 5.01 -19.53
C PRO A 41 15.12 4.29 -18.92
N VAL A 42 14.17 3.90 -19.77
CA VAL A 42 13.07 3.00 -19.37
C VAL A 42 13.64 1.58 -19.34
N THR A 43 14.29 1.22 -18.23
CA THR A 43 14.95 -0.08 -18.04
C THR A 43 13.99 -1.25 -17.88
N ASP A 44 12.71 -0.97 -17.64
CA ASP A 44 11.67 -2.00 -17.54
C ASP A 44 10.37 -1.48 -18.19
N PRO A 45 10.10 -1.83 -19.48
CA PRO A 45 8.88 -1.44 -20.15
C PRO A 45 7.71 -2.23 -19.56
N MET A 46 7.07 -1.65 -18.55
CA MET A 46 5.87 -2.14 -17.86
C MET A 46 5.01 -3.03 -18.76
N SER A 47 4.94 -4.32 -18.42
CA SER A 47 4.40 -5.35 -19.33
C SER A 47 2.99 -5.01 -19.82
N LYS A 48 2.63 -5.49 -21.02
CA LYS A 48 1.31 -5.23 -21.63
C LYS A 48 0.17 -5.61 -20.65
N ARG A 49 0.33 -6.70 -19.88
CA ARG A 49 -0.63 -7.15 -18.84
C ARG A 49 -0.66 -6.21 -17.62
N ARG A 50 0.48 -5.67 -17.16
CA ARG A 50 0.52 -4.62 -16.12
C ARG A 50 -0.16 -3.32 -16.57
N LYS A 51 0.05 -2.86 -17.80
CA LYS A 51 -0.65 -1.69 -18.36
C LYS A 51 -2.17 -1.93 -18.40
N GLN A 52 -2.59 -3.10 -18.89
CA GLN A 52 -3.99 -3.51 -18.96
C GLN A 52 -4.66 -3.52 -17.57
N TYR A 53 -3.97 -4.00 -16.53
CA TYR A 53 -4.48 -4.00 -15.14
C TYR A 53 -4.87 -2.59 -14.66
N PHE A 54 -3.99 -1.60 -14.82
CA PHE A 54 -4.28 -0.23 -14.40
C PHE A 54 -5.32 0.46 -15.29
N ALA A 55 -5.39 0.11 -16.58
CA ALA A 55 -6.46 0.57 -17.47
C ALA A 55 -7.84 0.04 -16.99
N ILE A 56 -7.97 -1.26 -16.72
CA ILE A 56 -9.21 -1.86 -16.22
C ILE A 56 -9.61 -1.25 -14.86
N LEU A 57 -8.67 -1.10 -13.92
CA LEU A 57 -8.96 -0.42 -12.64
C LEU A 57 -9.47 1.01 -12.82
N SER A 58 -8.90 1.76 -13.76
CA SER A 58 -9.32 3.14 -14.06
C SER A 58 -10.74 3.19 -14.61
N LEU A 59 -11.12 2.22 -15.46
CA LEU A 59 -12.50 2.08 -15.96
C LEU A 59 -13.45 1.66 -14.83
N VAL A 60 -13.09 0.67 -14.01
CA VAL A 60 -13.94 0.18 -12.90
C VAL A 60 -14.24 1.29 -11.88
N ILE A 61 -13.27 2.16 -11.56
CA ILE A 61 -13.51 3.30 -10.66
C ILE A 61 -14.35 4.41 -11.31
N ARG A 62 -14.29 4.55 -12.65
CA ARG A 62 -15.05 5.55 -13.40
C ARG A 62 -16.51 5.14 -13.60
N ASP A 63 -16.73 3.86 -13.92
CA ASP A 63 -17.99 3.37 -14.52
C ASP A 63 -18.76 2.40 -13.60
N CYS A 64 -18.11 1.81 -12.58
CA CYS A 64 -18.76 0.85 -11.68
C CYS A 64 -18.92 1.43 -10.25
N PRO A 65 -19.97 1.00 -9.51
CA PRO A 65 -20.09 1.32 -8.08
C PRO A 65 -19.03 0.57 -7.29
N SER A 66 -17.88 1.22 -7.06
CA SER A 66 -16.77 0.66 -6.28
C SER A 66 -16.57 1.43 -4.96
N PRO A 67 -16.05 0.79 -3.89
CA PRO A 67 -15.78 1.47 -2.62
C PRO A 67 -14.56 2.41 -2.69
N TRP A 68 -13.79 2.39 -3.78
CA TRP A 68 -12.53 3.09 -3.92
C TRP A 68 -12.68 4.41 -4.70
N ARG A 69 -12.00 5.46 -4.24
CA ARG A 69 -12.01 6.78 -4.89
C ARG A 69 -10.85 7.00 -5.87
N ARG A 70 -9.82 6.16 -5.81
CA ARG A 70 -8.60 6.27 -6.64
C ARG A 70 -8.08 4.90 -7.03
N VAL A 71 -7.38 4.84 -8.17
CA VAL A 71 -6.74 3.63 -8.71
C VAL A 71 -5.69 3.07 -7.75
N THR A 72 -4.98 3.96 -7.02
CA THR A 72 -4.05 3.61 -5.94
C THR A 72 -4.74 2.82 -4.83
N ASP A 73 -5.92 3.24 -4.43
CA ASP A 73 -6.62 2.74 -3.25
C ASP A 73 -7.21 1.36 -3.56
N ALA A 74 -7.78 1.20 -4.77
CA ALA A 74 -8.24 -0.09 -5.29
C ALA A 74 -7.09 -1.08 -5.49
N SER A 75 -5.96 -0.64 -6.07
CA SER A 75 -4.79 -1.52 -6.27
C SER A 75 -4.20 -1.95 -4.93
N ASN A 76 -4.11 -1.06 -3.94
CA ASN A 76 -3.64 -1.41 -2.60
C ASN A 76 -4.57 -2.39 -1.89
N ALA A 77 -5.89 -2.17 -1.93
CA ALA A 77 -6.87 -3.10 -1.36
C ALA A 77 -6.83 -4.49 -2.04
N LEU A 78 -6.64 -4.56 -3.36
CA LEU A 78 -6.46 -5.82 -4.08
C LEU A 78 -5.16 -6.53 -3.69
N LYS A 79 -4.03 -5.81 -3.57
CA LYS A 79 -2.77 -6.39 -3.08
C LYS A 79 -2.90 -6.95 -1.67
N GLU A 80 -3.55 -6.21 -0.78
CA GLU A 80 -3.75 -6.60 0.61
C GLU A 80 -4.61 -7.86 0.71
N ALA A 81 -5.76 -7.89 0.02
CA ALA A 81 -6.68 -9.02 -0.01
C ALA A 81 -6.09 -10.27 -0.68
N LEU A 82 -5.21 -10.10 -1.68
CA LEU A 82 -4.50 -11.19 -2.35
C LEU A 82 -3.14 -11.53 -1.71
N GLY A 83 -2.80 -10.90 -0.58
CA GLY A 83 -1.58 -11.22 0.16
C GLY A 83 -0.26 -10.82 -0.53
N VAL A 84 -0.30 -9.96 -1.55
CA VAL A 84 0.88 -9.46 -2.31
C VAL A 84 1.67 -8.46 -1.45
N VAL A 85 2.45 -9.03 -0.54
CA VAL A 85 2.96 -8.34 0.64
C VAL A 85 4.31 -8.89 1.08
N GLU A 86 5.25 -7.99 1.32
CA GLU A 86 6.57 -8.31 1.88
C GLU A 86 6.62 -8.04 3.39
N HIS A 87 7.36 -8.90 4.08
CA HIS A 87 7.63 -8.79 5.51
C HIS A 87 8.98 -8.11 5.69
N GLY A 88 8.94 -6.80 5.92
CA GLY A 88 10.14 -6.02 6.22
C GLY A 88 10.36 -5.87 7.72
N HIS A 89 11.50 -5.32 8.08
CA HIS A 89 11.74 -4.77 9.42
C HIS A 89 11.89 -3.27 9.27
N THR A 90 11.29 -2.50 10.17
CA THR A 90 11.62 -1.07 10.30
C THR A 90 13.07 -0.91 10.76
N VAL A 91 13.64 0.29 10.61
CA VAL A 91 14.98 0.63 11.12
C VAL A 91 15.08 0.40 12.65
N ALA A 92 13.95 0.45 13.36
CA ALA A 92 13.82 0.13 14.79
C ALA A 92 13.63 -1.37 15.09
N GLY A 93 13.82 -2.28 14.12
CA GLY A 93 13.70 -3.73 14.28
C GLY A 93 12.28 -4.27 14.44
N VAL A 94 11.24 -3.42 14.36
CA VAL A 94 9.85 -3.86 14.44
C VAL A 94 9.47 -4.54 13.12
N PRO A 95 8.97 -5.79 13.12
CA PRO A 95 8.47 -6.43 11.90
C PRO A 95 7.28 -5.62 11.37
N THR A 96 7.26 -5.36 10.07
CA THR A 96 6.25 -4.51 9.43
C THR A 96 5.86 -5.09 8.08
N ARG A 97 4.56 -5.01 7.81
CA ARG A 97 3.90 -5.58 6.64
C ARG A 97 3.81 -4.49 5.56
N TYR A 98 4.53 -4.64 4.45
CA TYR A 98 4.56 -3.66 3.35
C TYR A 98 3.96 -4.26 2.09
N LEU A 99 3.05 -3.55 1.42
CA LEU A 99 2.50 -4.01 0.13
C LEU A 99 3.63 -4.11 -0.91
N ARG A 100 3.79 -5.29 -1.54
CA ARG A 100 4.84 -5.52 -2.56
C ARG A 100 4.58 -4.66 -3.79
N SER A 101 5.62 -4.25 -4.52
CA SER A 101 5.40 -3.60 -5.82
C SER A 101 4.91 -4.64 -6.83
N LEU A 102 4.04 -4.23 -7.76
CA LEU A 102 3.66 -5.10 -8.88
C LEU A 102 4.79 -5.27 -9.89
N ASN A 103 5.84 -4.44 -9.77
CA ASN A 103 7.06 -4.55 -10.57
C ASN A 103 8.04 -5.57 -9.98
N ASP A 104 7.93 -5.90 -8.68
CA ASP A 104 8.81 -6.89 -8.03
C ASP A 104 8.31 -8.33 -8.24
N LEU A 105 7.06 -8.49 -8.67
CA LEU A 105 6.49 -9.76 -9.14
C LEU A 105 7.09 -10.12 -10.50
N SER A 106 7.50 -11.37 -10.67
CA SER A 106 7.79 -11.93 -12.00
C SER A 106 6.51 -11.97 -12.86
N GLU A 107 6.64 -12.04 -14.19
CA GLU A 107 5.47 -12.11 -15.08
C GLU A 107 4.47 -13.22 -14.69
N PRO A 108 4.86 -14.50 -14.46
CA PRO A 108 3.91 -15.55 -14.08
C PRO A 108 3.24 -15.30 -12.72
N GLU A 109 3.94 -14.74 -11.72
CA GLU A 109 3.31 -14.32 -10.45
C GLU A 109 2.30 -13.20 -10.69
N PHE A 110 2.60 -12.25 -11.60
CA PHE A 110 1.70 -11.18 -11.97
C PHE A 110 0.47 -11.68 -12.74
N GLU A 111 0.59 -12.73 -13.56
CA GLU A 111 -0.56 -13.31 -14.28
C GLU A 111 -1.59 -13.91 -13.30
N VAL A 112 -1.12 -14.68 -12.30
CA VAL A 112 -1.99 -15.23 -11.25
C VAL A 112 -2.64 -14.12 -10.44
N PHE A 113 -1.85 -13.13 -9.99
CA PHE A 113 -2.39 -11.95 -9.31
C PHE A 113 -3.43 -11.20 -10.16
N PHE A 114 -3.21 -11.06 -11.46
CA PHE A 114 -4.13 -10.39 -12.36
C PHE A 114 -5.47 -11.12 -12.42
N ASP A 115 -5.46 -12.44 -12.63
CA ASP A 115 -6.68 -13.23 -12.78
C ASP A 115 -7.49 -13.26 -11.46
N ASP A 116 -6.82 -13.42 -10.31
CA ASP A 116 -7.44 -13.32 -8.98
C ASP A 116 -7.98 -11.91 -8.69
N ALA A 117 -7.27 -10.86 -9.12
CA ALA A 117 -7.71 -9.48 -8.96
C ALA A 117 -8.95 -9.16 -9.82
N MET A 118 -9.04 -9.69 -11.05
CA MET A 118 -10.23 -9.55 -11.88
C MET A 118 -11.43 -10.29 -11.25
N MET A 119 -11.22 -11.49 -10.71
CA MET A 119 -12.27 -12.22 -9.96
C MET A 119 -12.75 -11.45 -8.72
N MET A 120 -11.83 -10.83 -7.97
CA MET A 120 -12.14 -9.97 -6.84
C MET A 120 -12.95 -8.73 -7.25
N LEU A 121 -12.52 -8.03 -8.31
CA LEU A 121 -13.24 -6.88 -8.85
C LEU A 121 -14.66 -7.25 -9.31
N HIS A 122 -14.83 -8.39 -9.99
CA HIS A 122 -16.15 -8.93 -10.36
C HIS A 122 -17.05 -9.15 -9.14
N ARG A 123 -16.52 -9.76 -8.06
CA ARG A 123 -17.28 -9.99 -6.81
C ARG A 123 -17.69 -8.69 -6.11
N VAL A 124 -16.83 -7.67 -6.11
CA VAL A 124 -17.09 -6.40 -5.42
C VAL A 124 -18.03 -5.48 -6.20
N THR A 125 -17.94 -5.49 -7.54
CA THR A 125 -18.66 -4.52 -8.39
C THR A 125 -19.86 -5.11 -9.14
N GLY A 126 -19.97 -6.44 -9.23
CA GLY A 126 -21.02 -7.15 -9.98
C GLY A 126 -20.87 -7.08 -11.50
N VAL A 127 -19.79 -6.48 -12.01
CA VAL A 127 -19.51 -6.31 -13.44
C VAL A 127 -18.25 -7.09 -13.79
N ASP A 128 -18.25 -7.86 -14.89
CA ASP A 128 -17.05 -8.57 -15.34
C ASP A 128 -16.03 -7.56 -15.90
N PRO A 129 -14.88 -7.33 -15.22
CA PRO A 129 -13.90 -6.33 -15.66
C PRO A 129 -13.28 -6.67 -17.02
N LEU A 130 -13.32 -7.94 -17.44
CA LEU A 130 -12.82 -8.39 -18.74
C LEU A 130 -13.78 -8.05 -19.89
N THR A 131 -15.04 -7.66 -19.61
CA THR A 131 -15.93 -7.11 -20.66
C THR A 131 -15.56 -5.68 -21.02
N LEU A 132 -15.10 -4.88 -20.05
CA LEU A 132 -14.57 -3.52 -20.23
C LEU A 132 -13.26 -3.50 -21.06
N ARG A 133 -12.60 -4.66 -21.22
CA ARG A 133 -11.40 -4.85 -22.07
C ARG A 133 -11.60 -4.39 -23.51
N LYS A 134 -12.84 -4.44 -24.04
CA LYS A 134 -13.15 -3.96 -25.40
C LYS A 134 -13.06 -2.44 -25.57
N GLU A 135 -13.24 -1.69 -24.48
CA GLU A 135 -13.08 -0.23 -24.47
C GLU A 135 -11.65 0.19 -24.08
N ALA A 136 -10.95 -0.64 -23.30
CA ALA A 136 -9.54 -0.43 -22.93
C ALA A 136 -8.53 -0.70 -24.07
N ALA A 137 -8.98 -1.30 -25.19
CA ALA A 137 -8.11 -1.75 -26.28
C ALA A 137 -7.37 -0.60 -27.01
N ASP A 138 -7.86 0.64 -26.92
CA ASP A 138 -7.19 1.83 -27.46
C ASP A 138 -6.07 2.34 -26.53
N THR A 139 -5.13 1.44 -26.19
CA THR A 139 -3.89 1.78 -25.48
C THR A 139 -2.64 1.47 -26.32
N GLY A 140 -2.66 1.94 -27.57
CA GLY A 140 -1.47 2.13 -28.42
C GLY A 140 -0.78 0.84 -28.83
N ASP A 141 -1.10 0.35 -30.04
CA ASP A 141 -0.45 -0.81 -30.65
C ASP A 141 1.08 -0.72 -30.62
N ASP A 142 1.67 -1.86 -30.26
CA ASP A 142 3.10 -2.15 -30.43
C ASP A 142 3.18 -3.57 -31.02
N PRO A 143 3.47 -3.71 -32.33
CA PRO A 143 3.14 -4.92 -33.08
C PRO A 143 4.01 -6.12 -32.72
N GLU A 144 3.30 -7.22 -32.39
CA GLU A 144 3.61 -8.63 -32.68
C GLU A 144 5.01 -9.21 -32.43
N GLN A 145 5.08 -10.16 -31.49
CA GLN A 145 5.46 -11.56 -31.80
C GLN A 145 5.09 -12.53 -30.65
N GLU A 146 4.06 -13.35 -30.87
CA GLU A 146 3.83 -14.65 -30.18
C GLU A 146 4.62 -15.76 -30.91
N PRO A 147 5.01 -16.88 -30.26
CA PRO A 147 4.14 -18.10 -30.23
C PRO A 147 4.34 -18.95 -28.92
N PRO A 148 3.84 -20.21 -28.76
CA PRO A 148 2.67 -20.40 -27.91
C PRO A 148 2.73 -21.52 -26.83
N ALA A 149 1.82 -21.41 -25.85
CA ALA A 149 1.09 -22.45 -25.10
C ALA A 149 1.73 -23.79 -24.65
N SER A 150 1.60 -24.10 -23.35
CA SER A 150 1.01 -25.37 -22.84
C SER A 150 0.66 -25.30 -21.35
N ALA A 151 -0.38 -26.04 -20.95
CA ALA A 151 -0.93 -26.12 -19.58
C ALA A 151 -0.87 -27.60 -19.07
N PRO A 152 -1.60 -28.02 -18.02
CA PRO A 152 -1.50 -27.65 -16.59
C PRO A 152 -1.35 -28.89 -15.65
N HIS A 153 -0.96 -28.71 -14.37
CA HIS A 153 -1.12 -29.76 -13.34
C HIS A 153 -1.34 -29.22 -11.89
N SER A 154 -2.01 -30.03 -11.06
CA SER A 154 -2.25 -29.92 -9.59
C SER A 154 -2.63 -31.35 -9.07
N PRO A 155 -2.91 -31.66 -7.77
CA PRO A 155 -2.92 -30.88 -6.52
C PRO A 155 -2.33 -31.59 -5.24
N ALA A 156 -2.56 -31.01 -4.03
CA ALA A 156 -2.99 -31.67 -2.74
C ALA A 156 -2.11 -31.66 -1.45
N GLY A 157 -2.76 -31.48 -0.27
CA GLY A 157 -2.30 -31.70 1.14
C GLY A 157 -2.25 -30.40 2.03
N ALA A 158 -2.88 -30.18 3.20
CA ALA A 158 -3.29 -30.94 4.41
C ALA A 158 -2.20 -31.03 5.52
N ASP A 159 -2.42 -30.82 6.84
CA ASP A 159 -3.58 -30.37 7.67
C ASP A 159 -3.15 -29.95 9.13
N SER A 160 -4.05 -29.34 9.94
CA SER A 160 -4.02 -29.12 11.43
C SER A 160 -2.99 -28.13 12.02
N GLY A 161 -3.18 -27.47 13.19
CA GLY A 161 -4.30 -27.40 14.14
C GLY A 161 -3.82 -27.30 15.62
N GLY A 162 -4.29 -26.32 16.43
CA GLY A 162 -4.02 -26.32 17.89
C GLY A 162 -4.12 -24.96 18.64
N GLN A 163 -4.92 -24.90 19.71
CA GLN A 163 -5.19 -23.69 20.53
C GLN A 163 -5.57 -24.07 21.98
N ARG A 164 -4.90 -23.52 23.03
CA ARG A 164 -5.40 -23.41 24.45
C ARG A 164 -4.43 -22.63 25.40
N PRO A 165 -4.77 -22.25 26.67
CA PRO A 165 -5.40 -20.94 26.94
C PRO A 165 -4.84 -20.11 28.15
N GLN A 166 -5.32 -18.85 28.23
CA GLN A 166 -5.65 -18.01 29.41
C GLN A 166 -4.67 -17.78 30.60
N ALA A 167 -4.49 -16.48 30.90
CA ALA A 167 -4.50 -15.91 32.25
C ALA A 167 -5.09 -14.48 32.21
N ALA A 168 -5.76 -14.02 33.27
CA ALA A 168 -6.35 -12.68 33.33
C ALA A 168 -5.26 -11.61 33.57
N ALA A 169 -4.73 -11.05 32.48
CA ALA A 169 -3.78 -9.94 32.47
C ALA A 169 -4.44 -8.68 31.88
N VAL A 170 -3.81 -7.52 32.07
CA VAL A 170 -4.09 -6.35 31.20
C VAL A 170 -3.92 -6.82 29.76
N ASP A 171 -4.89 -6.52 28.89
CA ASP A 171 -4.86 -6.96 27.49
C ASP A 171 -3.48 -6.65 26.88
N PRO A 172 -2.72 -7.68 26.42
CA PRO A 172 -1.38 -7.46 25.88
C PRO A 172 -1.38 -6.47 24.71
N SER A 173 -2.49 -6.38 23.97
CA SER A 173 -2.73 -5.41 22.89
C SER A 173 -2.81 -3.98 23.43
N LYS A 174 -3.48 -3.75 24.57
CA LYS A 174 -3.51 -2.45 25.25
C LYS A 174 -2.12 -2.08 25.79
N VAL A 175 -1.37 -3.04 26.33
CA VAL A 175 0.02 -2.81 26.79
C VAL A 175 0.94 -2.45 25.61
N GLU A 176 0.85 -3.19 24.49
CA GLU A 176 1.60 -2.91 23.27
C GLU A 176 1.25 -1.52 22.72
N ALA A 177 -0.03 -1.15 22.68
CA ALA A 177 -0.47 0.18 22.25
C ALA A 177 0.20 1.29 23.06
N VAL A 178 0.14 1.24 24.40
CA VAL A 178 0.81 2.21 25.28
C VAL A 178 2.30 2.33 24.95
N ASP A 179 2.99 1.20 24.78
CA ASP A 179 4.42 1.22 24.48
C ASP A 179 4.73 1.77 23.08
N LYS A 180 3.89 1.53 22.06
CA LYS A 180 4.04 2.16 20.74
C LYS A 180 3.83 3.67 20.78
N TYR A 181 2.78 4.13 21.46
CA TYR A 181 2.49 5.56 21.64
C TYR A 181 3.65 6.30 22.33
N LEU A 182 4.18 5.74 23.42
CA LEU A 182 5.26 6.35 24.21
C LEU A 182 6.66 6.11 23.63
N GLN A 183 6.84 5.10 22.78
CA GLN A 183 8.02 4.96 21.92
C GLN A 183 8.07 6.11 20.92
N TYR A 184 6.98 6.36 20.19
CA TYR A 184 6.94 7.36 19.11
C TYR A 184 7.00 8.81 19.62
N ALA A 185 6.22 9.16 20.65
CA ALA A 185 6.28 10.49 21.26
C ALA A 185 7.64 10.81 21.92
N GLY A 186 8.32 9.78 22.43
CA GLY A 186 9.65 9.87 23.03
C GLY A 186 10.81 9.74 22.04
N ASP A 187 10.57 9.76 20.73
CA ASP A 187 11.63 9.69 19.72
C ASP A 187 12.31 11.06 19.52
N GLU A 188 13.47 11.25 20.14
CA GLU A 188 14.25 12.48 20.05
C GLU A 188 14.87 12.72 18.66
N THR A 189 14.88 11.72 17.77
CA THR A 189 15.37 11.89 16.39
C THR A 189 14.40 12.65 15.48
N LEU A 190 13.14 12.78 15.91
CA LEU A 190 12.07 13.46 15.19
C LEU A 190 11.75 14.83 15.81
N THR A 191 11.42 15.82 14.98
CA THR A 191 10.88 17.10 15.47
C THR A 191 9.51 16.89 16.15
N ALA A 192 9.12 17.81 17.02
CA ALA A 192 7.83 17.74 17.72
C ALA A 192 6.64 17.63 16.73
N ASP A 193 6.64 18.43 15.66
CA ASP A 193 5.59 18.39 14.62
C ASP A 193 5.52 17.03 13.92
N ARG A 194 6.67 16.42 13.59
CA ARG A 194 6.72 15.09 12.98
C ARG A 194 6.24 13.99 13.92
N ARG A 195 6.49 14.13 15.23
CA ARG A 195 5.93 13.23 16.24
C ARG A 195 4.41 13.38 16.35
N LEU A 196 3.87 14.59 16.27
CA LEU A 196 2.42 14.84 16.29
C LEU A 196 1.73 14.28 15.03
N ASP A 197 2.29 14.51 13.84
CA ASP A 197 1.76 13.94 12.59
C ASP A 197 1.73 12.40 12.64
N GLY A 198 2.83 11.77 13.05
CA GLY A 198 2.91 10.30 13.11
C GLY A 198 2.06 9.67 14.22
N LEU A 199 1.71 10.41 15.28
CA LEU A 199 0.73 9.94 16.27
C LEU A 199 -0.66 9.70 15.66
N LEU A 200 -1.05 10.41 14.59
CA LEU A 200 -2.29 10.13 13.86
C LEU A 200 -2.21 8.79 13.13
N SER A 201 -1.07 8.48 12.51
CA SER A 201 -0.82 7.18 11.87
C SER A 201 -0.82 6.02 12.86
N VAL A 202 -0.20 6.21 14.04
CA VAL A 202 -0.25 5.23 15.15
C VAL A 202 -1.68 5.03 15.64
N ASN A 203 -2.47 6.10 15.76
CA ASN A 203 -3.86 6.02 16.20
C ASN A 203 -4.78 5.28 15.22
N LEU A 204 -4.64 5.52 13.91
CA LEU A 204 -5.39 4.79 12.89
C LEU A 204 -5.05 3.29 12.92
N ALA A 205 -3.77 2.93 12.96
CA ALA A 205 -3.33 1.53 13.02
C ALA A 205 -3.79 0.77 14.28
N TRP A 206 -4.05 1.48 15.38
CA TRP A 206 -4.61 0.89 16.60
C TRP A 206 -6.14 0.87 16.65
N LEU A 207 -6.84 1.80 15.97
CA LEU A 207 -8.30 1.74 15.83
C LEU A 207 -8.74 0.48 15.08
N ASP A 208 -7.99 0.05 14.07
CA ASP A 208 -8.27 -1.21 13.34
C ASP A 208 -8.02 -2.47 14.20
N ARG A 209 -7.16 -2.38 15.22
CA ARG A 209 -6.81 -3.49 16.13
C ARG A 209 -7.64 -3.53 17.42
N LEU A 210 -8.13 -2.38 17.88
CA LEU A 210 -8.91 -2.20 19.11
C LEU A 210 -10.14 -1.31 18.82
N PRO A 211 -11.05 -1.74 17.92
CA PRO A 211 -12.18 -0.93 17.47
C PRO A 211 -13.18 -0.61 18.60
N ASP A 212 -13.28 -1.49 19.59
CA ASP A 212 -14.18 -1.35 20.74
C ASP A 212 -13.65 -0.40 21.83
N GLU A 213 -12.41 0.09 21.69
CA GLU A 213 -11.68 0.83 22.74
C GLU A 213 -11.23 2.25 22.30
N PRO A 214 -12.06 3.07 21.60
CA PRO A 214 -11.64 4.37 21.07
C PRO A 214 -11.32 5.39 22.17
N ALA A 215 -11.94 5.28 23.35
CA ALA A 215 -11.68 6.13 24.50
C ALA A 215 -10.25 5.92 25.05
N PHE A 216 -9.82 4.66 25.17
CA PHE A 216 -8.47 4.29 25.55
C PHE A 216 -7.42 4.80 24.56
N LEU A 217 -7.68 4.66 23.26
CA LEU A 217 -6.78 5.12 22.20
C LEU A 217 -6.67 6.65 22.17
N SER A 218 -7.78 7.38 22.38
CA SER A 218 -7.73 8.85 22.58
C SER A 218 -6.88 9.22 23.80
N ALA A 219 -7.07 8.56 24.94
CA ALA A 219 -6.27 8.81 26.14
C ALA A 219 -4.77 8.54 25.91
N CYS A 220 -4.42 7.50 25.14
CA CYS A 220 -3.05 7.21 24.73
C CYS A 220 -2.46 8.32 23.87
N ARG A 221 -3.19 8.79 22.85
CA ARG A 221 -2.80 9.91 21.99
C ARG A 221 -2.60 11.20 22.79
N ASP A 222 -3.58 11.58 23.61
CA ASP A 222 -3.55 12.82 24.39
C ASP A 222 -2.38 12.83 25.39
N THR A 223 -2.09 11.68 25.99
CA THR A 223 -0.94 11.52 26.91
C THR A 223 0.39 11.54 26.15
N ALA A 224 0.44 10.99 24.93
CA ALA A 224 1.61 11.05 24.06
C ALA A 224 1.88 12.48 23.55
N GLU A 225 0.84 13.27 23.26
CA GLU A 225 0.95 14.69 22.92
C GLU A 225 1.50 15.51 24.09
N LYS A 226 1.02 15.28 25.32
CA LYS A 226 1.57 15.90 26.54
C LYS A 226 3.04 15.54 26.78
N LEU A 227 3.47 14.32 26.42
CA LEU A 227 4.86 13.90 26.48
C LEU A 227 5.73 14.67 25.46
N ILE A 228 5.24 14.89 24.23
CA ILE A 228 5.94 15.70 23.21
C ILE A 228 6.10 17.15 23.66
N LYS A 229 5.08 17.71 24.33
CA LYS A 229 5.11 19.07 24.90
C LYS A 229 5.96 19.20 26.17
N GLY A 230 6.47 18.10 26.72
CA GLY A 230 7.24 18.08 27.97
C GLY A 230 6.41 18.26 29.24
N GLU A 231 5.08 18.22 29.15
CA GLU A 231 4.16 18.40 30.29
C GLU A 231 4.16 17.19 31.24
N VAL A 232 4.49 16.00 30.73
CA VAL A 232 4.57 14.74 31.50
C VAL A 232 5.83 13.96 31.16
N THR A 233 6.39 13.23 32.14
CA THR A 233 7.51 12.33 31.90
C THR A 233 7.05 11.00 31.31
N LYS A 234 7.88 10.34 30.49
CA LYS A 234 7.58 9.03 29.89
C LYS A 234 7.18 7.96 30.92
N LYS A 235 7.78 8.00 32.12
CA LYS A 235 7.46 7.11 33.25
C LYS A 235 6.07 7.40 33.85
N ALA A 236 5.71 8.67 34.04
CA ALA A 236 4.38 9.07 34.51
C ALA A 236 3.29 8.73 33.47
N ALA A 237 3.55 9.03 32.19
CA ALA A 237 2.69 8.68 31.07
C ALA A 237 2.41 7.18 30.99
N LYS A 238 3.44 6.32 31.05
CA LYS A 238 3.28 4.86 31.04
C LYS A 238 2.48 4.36 32.25
N SER A 239 2.76 4.89 33.44
CA SER A 239 2.03 4.52 34.65
C SER A 239 0.55 4.90 34.60
N TYR A 240 0.21 6.06 34.02
CA TYR A 240 -1.17 6.51 33.86
C TYR A 240 -1.94 5.63 32.87
N LEU A 241 -1.39 5.40 31.68
CA LEU A 241 -2.08 4.63 30.64
C LEU A 241 -2.27 3.16 30.98
N LEU A 242 -1.29 2.52 31.65
CA LEU A 242 -1.44 1.15 32.14
C LEU A 242 -2.49 1.04 33.25
N ALA A 243 -2.62 2.06 34.11
CA ALA A 243 -3.69 2.11 35.10
C ALA A 243 -5.08 2.30 34.45
N LEU A 244 -5.16 3.01 33.33
CA LEU A 244 -6.39 3.20 32.56
C LEU A 244 -6.81 1.89 31.87
N ALA A 245 -5.87 1.23 31.18
CA ALA A 245 -6.07 -0.09 30.56
C ALA A 245 -6.56 -1.17 31.55
N ALA A 246 -6.09 -1.12 32.80
CA ALA A 246 -6.50 -2.03 33.87
C ALA A 246 -7.87 -1.69 34.50
N LYS A 247 -8.39 -0.48 34.28
CA LYS A 247 -9.65 0.00 34.90
C LYS A 247 -10.87 -0.27 34.04
N GLU A 248 -10.74 -0.18 32.71
CA GLU A 248 -11.83 -0.48 31.76
C GLU A 248 -12.28 -1.95 31.83
N GLY A 249 -11.34 -2.87 32.07
CA GLY A 249 -11.64 -4.30 32.29
C GLY A 249 -12.42 -4.64 33.58
N LYS A 250 -12.80 -3.64 34.39
CA LYS A 250 -13.66 -3.80 35.58
C LYS A 250 -15.06 -3.20 35.43
N GLY A 251 -15.42 -2.72 34.23
CA GLY A 251 -16.60 -1.87 34.02
C GLY A 251 -17.95 -2.56 33.79
N ASN A 252 -18.05 -3.90 33.79
CA ASN A 252 -19.30 -4.58 33.38
C ASN A 252 -19.70 -5.81 34.22
N THR A 253 -19.40 -5.79 35.53
CA THR A 253 -19.97 -6.73 36.50
C THR A 253 -20.29 -6.00 37.81
N ASP A 254 -21.40 -5.25 37.84
CA ASP A 254 -22.21 -4.98 39.04
C ASP A 254 -23.47 -4.16 38.65
N GLY A 255 -24.66 -4.68 38.96
CA GLY A 255 -25.98 -4.06 38.70
C GLY A 255 -26.60 -4.43 37.34
N GLU A 256 -27.85 -4.90 37.26
CA GLU A 256 -28.84 -5.23 38.31
C GLU A 256 -29.80 -6.33 37.79
#